data_AF-A0A2V9Z2M2-F1
#
_entry.id   AF-A0A2V9Z2M2-F1
#
_cell.length_a   1.000
_cell.length_b   1.000
_cell.length_c   1.000
_cell.angle_alpha   90.00
_cell.angle_beta   90.00
_cell.angle_gamma   90.00
#
_symmetry.space_group_name_H-M   'P 1'
#
loop_
_entity.id
_entity.type
_entity.pdbx_description
1 polymer ?
#
loop_
_entity_poly.entity_id
_entity_poly.type
_entity_poly.pdbx_seq_one_letter_code
_entity_poly.pdbx_strand_id
1 'polypeptide(L)' 'MNEIGSQAWVACFESAFMELDPKRLIERIDKAEAAIDTRLFNLRNDSDHHEERVLITDAQRSLRYWRESQVRKGFL' A
#
# COMPACT_ATOMS: atom_id res chain seq x y z
N MET A 1 -0.76 3.42 -21.82
CA MET A 1 -1.51 3.03 -20.60
C MET A 1 -0.44 2.80 -19.55
N ASN A 2 -0.40 3.55 -18.45
CA ASN A 2 0.63 3.33 -17.42
C ASN A 2 0.41 1.95 -16.80
N GLU A 3 1.27 0.98 -17.11
CA GLU A 3 1.13 -0.44 -16.71
C GLU A 3 1.06 -0.63 -15.19
N ILE A 4 1.56 0.35 -14.44
CA ILE A 4 1.53 0.39 -12.98
C ILE A 4 0.10 0.49 -12.44
N GLY A 5 -0.77 1.29 -13.07
CA GLY A 5 -2.14 1.55 -12.57
C GLY A 5 -3.06 0.33 -12.56
N SER A 6 -2.77 -0.68 -13.39
CA SER A 6 -3.53 -1.94 -13.43
C SER A 6 -3.05 -2.99 -12.42
N GLN A 7 -2.01 -2.71 -11.66
CA GLN A 7 -1.43 -3.69 -10.76
C GLN A 7 -2.25 -3.86 -9.48
N ALA A 8 -2.29 -5.09 -8.97
CA ALA A 8 -3.05 -5.45 -7.78
C ALA A 8 -2.65 -4.61 -6.55
N TRP A 9 -1.36 -4.29 -6.39
CA TRP A 9 -0.90 -3.50 -5.25
C TRP A 9 -1.41 -2.05 -5.29
N VAL A 10 -1.58 -1.46 -6.48
CA VAL A 10 -2.16 -0.13 -6.66
C VAL A 10 -3.63 -0.15 -6.27
N ALA A 11 -4.40 -1.12 -6.77
CA ALA A 11 -5.81 -1.25 -6.43
C ALA A 11 -6.03 -1.48 -4.91
N CYS A 12 -5.18 -2.28 -4.28
CA CYS A 12 -5.24 -2.47 -2.82
C CYS A 12 -4.87 -1.20 -2.07
N PHE A 13 -3.85 -0.46 -2.52
CA PHE A 13 -3.47 0.82 -1.94
C PHE A 13 -4.58 1.87 -2.05
N GLU A 14 -5.18 2.05 -3.23
CA GLU A 14 -6.30 2.97 -3.44
C GLU A 14 -7.51 2.59 -2.59
N SER A 15 -7.79 1.29 -2.46
CA SER A 15 -8.85 0.81 -1.57
C SER A 15 -8.58 1.12 -0.10
N ALA A 16 -7.33 1.16 0.34
CA ALA A 16 -6.98 1.59 1.70
C ALA A 16 -7.08 3.11 1.84
N PHE A 17 -6.64 3.87 0.83
CA PHE A 17 -6.69 5.34 0.83
C PHE A 17 -8.13 5.89 0.93
N MET A 18 -9.07 5.23 0.27
CA MET A 18 -10.48 5.66 0.22
C MET A 18 -11.32 5.13 1.40
N GLU A 19 -10.77 4.31 2.28
CA GLU A 19 -11.52 3.73 3.40
C GLU A 19 -11.59 4.69 4.59
N LEU A 20 -12.81 4.97 5.04
CA LEU A 20 -13.11 5.94 6.10
C LEU A 20 -13.44 5.25 7.43
N ASP A 21 -13.86 3.98 7.41
CA ASP A 21 -14.12 3.20 8.63
C ASP A 21 -12.78 2.73 9.22
N PRO A 22 -12.41 3.17 10.45
CA PRO A 22 -11.16 2.79 11.10
C PRO A 22 -10.92 1.28 11.20
N LYS A 23 -11.98 0.49 11.41
CA LYS A 23 -11.85 -0.97 11.56
C LYS A 23 -11.53 -1.61 10.22
N ARG A 24 -12.24 -1.19 9.16
CA ARG A 24 -12.00 -1.68 7.80
C ARG A 24 -10.68 -1.16 7.24
N LEU A 25 -10.27 0.05 7.61
CA LEU A 25 -9.01 0.64 7.15
C LEU A 25 -7.81 -0.24 7.53
N ILE A 26 -7.78 -0.79 8.75
CA ILE A 26 -6.71 -1.73 9.15
C ILE A 26 -6.71 -2.97 8.24
N GLU A 27 -7.86 -3.58 7.98
CA GLU A 27 -7.96 -4.73 7.07
C GLU A 27 -7.52 -4.39 5.63
N ARG A 28 -7.81 -3.17 5.16
CA ARG A 28 -7.37 -2.69 3.85
C ARG A 28 -5.87 -2.43 3.80
N ILE A 29 -5.30 -1.88 4.87
CA ILE A 29 -3.85 -1.69 5.02
C ILE A 29 -3.15 -3.06 4.96
N ASP A 30 -3.62 -4.05 5.71
CA ASP A 30 -3.03 -5.41 5.71
C ASP A 30 -3.02 -6.01 4.29
N LYS A 31 -4.12 -5.86 3.54
CA LYS A 31 -4.23 -6.33 2.14
C LYS A 31 -3.29 -5.58 1.21
N ALA A 32 -3.15 -4.27 1.38
CA ALA A 32 -2.25 -3.45 0.58
C ALA A 32 -0.78 -3.81 0.84
N GLU A 33 -0.39 -4.01 2.11
CA GLU A 33 0.96 -4.44 2.49
C GLU A 33 1.28 -5.81 1.87
N ALA A 34 0.38 -6.79 1.96
CA ALA A 34 0.57 -8.12 1.36
C ALA A 34 0.72 -8.07 -0.18
N ALA A 35 -0.06 -7.22 -0.85
CA ALA A 35 0.03 -7.04 -2.30
C ALA A 35 1.35 -6.35 -2.71
N ILE A 36 1.79 -5.34 -1.93
CA ILE A 36 3.08 -4.68 -2.10
C ILE A 36 4.23 -5.66 -1.93
N ASP A 37 4.22 -6.49 -0.88
CA ASP A 37 5.27 -7.48 -0.62
C ASP A 37 5.37 -8.50 -1.76
N THR A 38 4.21 -8.95 -2.27
CA THR A 38 4.14 -9.82 -3.46
C THR A 38 4.75 -9.14 -4.68
N ARG A 39 4.47 -7.84 -4.90
CA ARG A 39 5.05 -7.11 -6.02
C ARG A 39 6.56 -6.93 -5.87
N LEU A 40 7.04 -6.55 -4.69
CA LEU A 40 8.47 -6.42 -4.41
C LEU A 40 9.22 -7.75 -4.63
N PHE A 41 8.61 -8.87 -4.23
CA PHE A 41 9.15 -10.20 -4.50
C PHE A 41 9.30 -10.46 -6.02
N ASN A 42 8.28 -10.12 -6.81
CA ASN A 42 8.32 -10.28 -8.27
C ASN A 42 9.37 -9.36 -8.91
N LEU A 43 9.53 -8.15 -8.37
CA LEU A 43 10.51 -7.18 -8.85
C LEU A 43 11.95 -7.55 -8.50
N ARG A 44 12.23 -8.46 -7.55
CA ARG A 44 13.58 -8.66 -7.00
C ARG A 44 14.68 -8.92 -8.05
N ASN A 45 14.32 -9.55 -9.17
CA ASN A 45 15.25 -9.92 -10.25
C ASN A 45 15.12 -8.99 -11.47
N ASP A 46 14.31 -7.95 -11.38
CA ASP A 46 14.05 -7.01 -12.47
C ASP A 46 14.59 -5.61 -12.12
N SER A 47 15.62 -5.21 -12.85
CA SER A 47 16.36 -3.97 -12.65
C SER A 47 15.71 -2.75 -13.31
N ASP A 48 14.71 -2.92 -14.18
CA ASP A 48 14.15 -1.81 -14.98
C ASP A 48 13.00 -1.06 -14.28
N HIS A 49 12.58 -1.53 -13.11
CA HIS A 49 11.41 -1.00 -12.38
C HIS A 49 11.77 0.02 -11.28
N HIS A 50 12.74 0.91 -11.53
CA HIS A 50 13.16 1.89 -10.51
C HIS A 50 12.03 2.83 -10.07
N GLU A 51 11.28 3.39 -11.03
CA GLU A 51 10.15 4.29 -10.76
C GLU A 51 9.06 3.60 -9.91
N GLU A 52 8.74 2.36 -10.25
CA GLU A 52 7.76 1.57 -9.50
C GLU A 52 8.20 1.33 -8.05
N ARG A 53 9.49 1.08 -7.80
CA ARG A 53 10.02 0.92 -6.43
C ARG A 53 9.90 2.19 -5.61
N VAL A 54 10.06 3.36 -6.23
CA VAL A 54 9.84 4.65 -5.57
C VAL A 54 8.38 4.78 -5.16
N LEU A 55 7.44 4.50 -6.07
CA LEU A 55 6.00 4.54 -5.78
C LEU A 55 5.60 3.55 -4.67
N ILE A 56 6.14 2.32 -4.70
CA ILE A 56 5.92 1.32 -3.65
C ILE A 56 6.46 1.83 -2.29
N THR A 57 7.63 2.46 -2.27
CA THR A 57 8.22 3.01 -1.04
C THR A 57 7.33 4.10 -0.44
N ASP A 58 6.79 5.00 -1.27
CA ASP A 58 5.88 6.06 -0.84
C ASP A 58 4.53 5.50 -0.38
N ALA A 59 4.02 4.46 -1.05
CA ALA A 59 2.82 3.74 -0.62
C ALA A 59 3.02 3.11 0.78
N GLN A 60 4.13 2.41 1.03
CA GLN A 60 4.44 1.83 2.34
C GLN A 60 4.53 2.89 3.46
N ARG A 61 5.11 4.05 3.17
CA ARG A 61 5.17 5.17 4.13
C ARG A 61 3.78 5.71 4.47
N SER A 62 2.93 5.86 3.46
CA SER A 62 1.55 6.31 3.62
C SER A 62 0.73 5.33 4.46
N LEU A 63 0.82 4.04 4.17
CA LEU A 63 0.13 2.97 4.92
C LEU A 63 0.54 2.94 6.39
N ARG A 64 1.85 3.05 6.67
CA ARG A 64 2.36 3.12 8.04
C ARG A 64 1.82 4.33 8.79
N TYR A 65 1.83 5.50 8.16
CA TYR A 65 1.28 6.72 8.75
C TYR A 65 -0.20 6.56 9.09
N TRP A 66 -1.02 5.99 8.20
CA TRP A 66 -2.44 5.76 8.47
C TRP A 66 -2.65 4.77 9.62
N ARG A 67 -1.91 3.65 9.63
CA ARG A 67 -1.97 2.67 10.73
C ARG A 67 -1.69 3.34 12.08
N GLU A 68 -0.60 4.10 12.18
CA GLU A 68 -0.23 4.82 13.41
C GLU A 68 -1.29 5.86 13.81
N SER A 69 -1.89 6.56 12.83
CA SER A 69 -2.93 7.55 13.09
C SER A 69 -4.20 6.93 13.68
N GLN A 70 -4.56 5.71 13.25
CA GLN A 70 -5.72 5.00 13.81
C GLN A 70 -5.44 4.48 15.22
N VAL A 71 -4.22 3.97 15.47
CA VAL A 71 -3.80 3.54 16.81
C VAL A 71 -3.87 4.70 17.81
N ARG A 72 -3.43 5.90 17.42
CA ARG A 72 -3.52 7.10 18.27
C ARG A 72 -4.96 7.55 18.54
N LYS A 73 -5.87 7.38 17.57
CA LYS A 73 -7.29 7.73 17.72
C LYS A 73 -8.08 6.72 18.57
N GLY A 74 -7.67 5.45 18.59
CA GLY A 74 -8.32 4.42 19.40
C GLY A 74 -8.00 4.47 20.90
N PHE A 75 -7.09 5.36 21.32
CA PHE A 75 -6.64 5.50 22.72
C PHE A 75 -7.21 6.74 23.44
N LEU A 76 -8.05 7.54 22.74
CA LEU A 76 -8.81 8.68 23.26
C LEU A 76 -10.30 8.35 23.26
#